data_AF-A0A2W5XEA1-F1
#
_entry.id   AF-A0A2W5XEA1-F1
#
_cell.length_a   1.000
_cell.length_b   1.000
_cell.length_c   1.000
_cell.angle_alpha   90.00
_cell.angle_beta   90.00
_cell.angle_gamma   90.00
#
_symmetry.space_group_name_H-M   'P 1'
#
loop_
_entity.id
_entity.type
_entity.pdbx_description
1 polymer ?
#
loop_
_entity_poly.entity_id
_entity_poly.type
_entity_poly.pdbx_seq_one_letter_code
_entity_poly.pdbx_strand_id
1 'polypeptide(L)'
;MVSTSDEGILTEYMVSYWSMKHEKIDRPTKLLETLYIAERYRAGESLQAARSAYDHAIWNGVPISEMDQRLADLDQFMRDLVRERAAQWGQPH
;
A
#
# COMPACT_ATOMS: atom_id res chain seq x y z
N MET A 1 -7.81 -4.99 16.69
CA MET A 1 -8.85 -5.17 15.68
C MET A 1 -8.60 -4.10 14.62
N VAL A 2 -8.14 -4.48 13.42
CA VAL A 2 -8.08 -3.54 12.30
C VAL A 2 -9.53 -3.14 12.02
N SER A 3 -9.84 -1.84 12.08
CA SER A 3 -11.19 -1.37 11.82
C SER A 3 -11.54 -1.67 10.35
N THR A 4 -12.77 -2.09 10.07
CA THR A 4 -13.28 -2.30 8.69
C THR A 4 -13.01 -1.08 7.78
N SER A 5 -12.91 0.12 8.38
CA SER A 5 -12.50 1.35 7.71
C SER A 5 -11.06 1.32 7.19
N ASP A 6 -10.11 0.79 7.96
CA ASP A 6 -8.70 0.66 7.52
C ASP A 6 -8.57 -0.41 6.42
N GLU A 7 -9.32 -1.51 6.50
CA GLU A 7 -9.37 -2.50 5.41
C GLU A 7 -9.91 -1.89 4.10
N GLY A 8 -10.94 -1.04 4.20
CA GLY A 8 -11.48 -0.30 3.06
C GLY A 8 -10.45 0.65 2.44
N ILE A 9 -9.74 1.41 3.28
CA ILE A 9 -8.66 2.30 2.84
C ILE A 9 -7.56 1.49 2.14
N LEU A 10 -7.07 0.41 2.75
CA LEU A 10 -6.04 -0.44 2.16
C LEU A 10 -6.48 -1.02 0.80
N THR A 11 -7.75 -1.40 0.68
CA THR A 11 -8.33 -1.90 -0.58
C THR A 11 -8.28 -0.85 -1.69
N GLU A 12 -8.62 0.40 -1.38
CA GLU A 12 -8.57 1.52 -2.34
C GLU A 12 -7.14 1.72 -2.87
N TYR A 13 -6.15 1.68 -1.99
CA TYR A 13 -4.74 1.79 -2.38
C TYR A 13 -4.25 0.59 -3.16
N MET A 14 -4.69 -0.63 -2.80
CA MET A 14 -4.35 -1.85 -3.54
C MET A 14 -4.90 -1.81 -4.97
N VAL A 15 -6.17 -1.43 -5.17
CA VAL A 15 -6.77 -1.29 -6.51
C VAL A 15 -6.02 -0.23 -7.31
N SER A 16 -5.75 0.93 -6.69
CA SER A 16 -4.99 2.01 -7.33
C SER A 16 -3.59 1.56 -7.75
N TYR A 17 -2.90 0.78 -6.91
CA TYR A 17 -1.57 0.23 -7.19
C TYR A 17 -1.57 -0.65 -8.44
N TRP A 18 -2.53 -1.58 -8.54
CA TRP A 18 -2.64 -2.46 -9.70
C TRP A 18 -3.00 -1.67 -10.97
N SER A 19 -3.91 -0.70 -10.89
CA SER A 19 -4.18 0.20 -12.04
C SER A 19 -2.91 0.91 -12.51
N MET A 20 -2.10 1.48 -11.61
CA MET A 20 -0.84 2.13 -11.97
C MET A 20 0.16 1.17 -12.63
N LYS A 21 0.30 -0.05 -12.08
CA LYS A 21 1.16 -1.11 -12.64
C LYS A 21 0.74 -1.58 -14.02
N HIS A 22 -0.56 -1.77 -14.25
CA HIS A 22 -1.09 -2.35 -15.48
C HIS A 22 -1.24 -1.32 -16.61
N GLU A 23 -1.62 -0.08 -16.29
CA GLU A 23 -1.90 0.96 -17.29
C GLU A 23 -0.63 1.75 -17.70
N LYS A 24 0.56 1.40 -17.18
CA LYS A 24 1.81 2.17 -17.33
C LYS A 24 1.62 3.66 -16.97
N ILE A 25 0.71 3.94 -16.04
CA ILE A 25 0.44 5.29 -15.57
C ILE A 25 1.55 5.68 -14.59
N ASP A 26 2.41 6.59 -15.02
CA ASP A 26 3.46 7.14 -14.17
C ASP A 26 2.85 8.15 -13.18
N ARG A 27 2.55 7.69 -11.97
CA ARG A 27 2.08 8.52 -10.85
C ARG A 27 3.01 8.31 -9.64
N PRO A 28 4.24 8.84 -9.68
CA PRO A 28 5.24 8.61 -8.64
C PRO A 28 4.76 9.06 -7.26
N THR A 29 4.04 10.18 -7.17
CA THR A 29 3.49 10.67 -5.90
C THR A 29 2.48 9.69 -5.28
N LYS A 30 1.63 9.06 -6.12
CA LYS A 30 0.62 8.11 -5.63
C LYS A 30 1.24 6.76 -5.28
N LEU A 31 2.31 6.36 -5.98
CA LEU A 31 3.09 5.19 -5.63
C LEU A 31 3.75 5.34 -4.26
N LEU A 32 4.37 6.50 -4.01
CA LEU A 32 4.98 6.84 -2.72
C LEU A 32 3.95 6.92 -1.59
N GLU A 33 2.77 7.46 -1.86
CA GLU A 33 1.66 7.46 -0.90
C GLU A 33 1.18 6.03 -0.59
N THR A 34 1.12 5.18 -1.61
CA THR A 34 0.74 3.77 -1.46
C THR A 34 1.77 2.99 -0.65
N LEU A 35 3.05 3.25 -0.88
CA LEU A 35 4.15 2.70 -0.08
C LEU A 35 3.98 3.07 1.40
N TYR A 36 3.78 4.36 1.67
CA TYR A 36 3.60 4.85 3.03
C TYR A 36 2.42 4.18 3.75
N ILE A 37 1.26 4.13 3.10
CA ILE A 37 0.06 3.52 3.69
C ILE A 37 0.25 2.02 3.96
N ALA A 38 0.93 1.30 3.07
CA ALA A 38 1.25 -0.11 3.27
C ALA A 38 2.21 -0.33 4.45
N GLU A 39 3.25 0.50 4.60
CA GLU A 39 4.16 0.44 5.75
C GLU A 39 3.41 0.68 7.07
N ARG A 40 2.51 1.66 7.12
CA ARG A 40 1.69 1.98 8.31
C ARG A 40 0.69 0.86 8.63
N TYR A 41 0.11 0.24 7.62
CA TYR A 41 -0.75 -0.93 7.80
C TYR A 41 0.01 -2.09 8.46
N ARG A 42 1.21 -2.38 7.96
CA ARG A 42 2.08 -3.44 8.52
C ARG A 42 2.53 -3.14 9.95
N ALA A 43 2.71 -1.86 10.28
CA ALA A 43 3.00 -1.41 11.64
C ALA A 43 1.78 -1.48 12.59
N GLY A 44 0.59 -1.79 12.08
CA GLY A 44 -0.64 -1.84 12.86
C GLY A 44 -1.17 -0.45 13.24
N GLU A 45 -0.76 0.59 12.52
CA GLU A 45 -1.20 1.97 12.74
C GLU A 45 -2.53 2.24 12.03
N SER A 46 -3.26 3.26 12.50
CA SER A 46 -4.51 3.67 11.87
C SER A 46 -4.24 4.27 10.49
N LEU A 47 -4.85 3.70 9.45
CA LEU A 47 -4.68 4.18 8.08
C LEU A 47 -5.38 5.49 7.84
N GLN A 48 -6.47 5.75 8.56
CA GLN A 48 -7.14 7.04 8.51
C GLN A 48 -6.22 8.17 9.01
N ALA A 49 -5.53 7.96 10.14
CA ALA A 49 -4.55 8.91 10.66
C ALA A 49 -3.33 9.03 9.74
N ALA A 50 -2.80 7.89 9.27
CA ALA A 50 -1.68 7.88 8.34
C ALA A 50 -1.97 8.64 7.05
N ARG A 51 -3.13 8.41 6.42
CA ARG A 51 -3.57 9.11 5.22
C ARG A 51 -3.69 10.62 5.43
N SER A 52 -4.21 11.04 6.58
CA SER A 52 -4.33 12.47 6.90
C SER A 52 -2.98 13.12 7.21
N ALA A 53 -2.01 12.37 7.71
CA ALA A 53 -0.68 12.85 8.08
C ALA A 53 0.36 12.68 6.96
N TYR A 54 -0.02 12.08 5.82
CA TYR A 54 0.91 11.84 4.72
C TYR A 54 1.34 13.15 4.08
N ASP A 55 2.65 13.35 4.01
CA ASP A 55 3.29 14.43 3.28
C ASP A 55 4.41 13.84 2.42
N HIS A 56 4.57 14.32 1.18
CA HIS A 56 5.61 13.82 0.28
C HIS A 56 7.04 14.11 0.80
N ALA A 57 7.20 15.12 1.67
CA ALA A 57 8.48 15.48 2.25
C ALA A 57 9.06 14.41 3.17
N ILE A 58 8.27 13.41 3.61
CA ILE A 58 8.79 12.27 4.37
C ILE A 58 9.83 11.46 3.58
N TRP A 59 9.76 11.53 2.24
CA TRP A 59 10.69 10.87 1.35
C TRP A 59 11.93 11.71 1.04
N ASN A 60 11.99 12.96 1.51
CA ASN A 60 13.16 13.81 1.32
C ASN A 60 14.35 13.25 2.09
N GLY A 61 15.44 12.97 1.36
CA GLY A 61 16.68 12.43 1.93
C GLY A 61 16.71 10.91 2.02
N VAL A 62 15.64 10.20 1.60
CA VAL A 62 15.68 8.74 1.47
C VAL A 62 16.55 8.37 0.25
N PRO A 63 17.60 7.55 0.42
CA PRO A 63 18.45 7.14 -0.69
C PRO A 63 17.65 6.36 -1.75
N ILE A 64 18.00 6.53 -3.03
CA ILE A 64 17.33 5.86 -4.14
C ILE A 64 17.39 4.33 -3.98
N SER A 65 18.53 3.79 -3.53
CA SER A 65 18.68 2.35 -3.27
C SER A 65 17.75 1.82 -2.18
N GLU A 66 17.49 2.64 -1.17
CA GLU A 66 16.56 2.30 -0.08
C GLU A 66 15.12 2.39 -0.58
N MET A 67 14.80 3.41 -1.37
CA MET A 67 13.49 3.56 -2.00
C MET A 67 13.19 2.38 -2.93
N ASP A 68 14.15 1.96 -3.75
CA ASP A 68 14.00 0.81 -4.66
C ASP A 68 13.71 -0.48 -3.88
N GLN A 69 14.42 -0.71 -2.77
CA GLN A 69 14.19 -1.85 -1.90
C GLN A 69 12.79 -1.81 -1.25
N ARG A 70 12.35 -0.64 -0.78
CA ARG A 70 11.00 -0.46 -0.21
C ARG A 70 9.90 -0.66 -1.25
N LEU A 71 10.10 -0.19 -2.49
CA LEU A 71 9.17 -0.41 -3.60
C LEU A 71 9.11 -1.88 -4.03
N ALA A 72 10.22 -2.61 -3.98
CA ALA A 72 10.24 -4.05 -4.22
C ALA A 72 9.49 -4.83 -3.13
N ASP A 73 9.68 -4.46 -1.86
CA ASP A 73 8.94 -5.02 -0.72
C ASP A 73 7.43 -4.70 -0.82
N LEU A 74 7.06 -3.49 -1.25
CA LEU A 74 5.68 -3.13 -1.53
C LEU A 74 5.03 -4.03 -2.60
N ASP A 75 5.74 -4.32 -3.70
CA ASP A 75 5.20 -5.21 -4.75
C ASP A 75 4.94 -6.61 -4.19
N GLN A 76 5.86 -7.12 -3.37
CA GLN A 76 5.69 -8.41 -2.71
C GLN A 76 4.50 -8.39 -1.74
N PHE A 77 4.42 -7.37 -0.88
CA PHE A 77 3.32 -7.20 0.06
C PHE A 77 1.96 -7.14 -0.64
N MET A 78 1.83 -6.36 -1.73
CA MET A 78 0.59 -6.26 -2.49
C MET A 78 0.18 -7.60 -3.12
N ARG A 79 1.14 -8.41 -3.56
CA ARG A 79 0.87 -9.77 -4.07
C ARG A 79 0.37 -10.71 -2.99
N ASP A 80 1.02 -10.70 -1.82
CA ASP A 80 0.61 -11.53 -0.70
C ASP A 80 -0.78 -11.14 -0.20
N LEU A 81 -1.06 -9.83 -0.08
CA LEU A 81 -2.38 -9.33 0.31
C LEU A 81 -3.49 -9.76 -0.65
N VAL A 82 -3.25 -9.71 -1.96
CA VAL A 82 -4.20 -10.22 -2.97
C VAL A 82 -4.41 -11.72 -2.81
N ARG A 83 -3.33 -12.49 -2.58
CA ARG A 83 -3.41 -13.94 -2.37
C ARG A 83 -4.20 -14.29 -1.12
N GLU A 84 -3.96 -13.59 -0.02
CA GLU A 84 -4.69 -13.77 1.25
C GLU A 84 -6.18 -13.49 1.06
N ARG A 85 -6.53 -12.40 0.38
CA ARG A 85 -7.94 -12.07 0.10
C ARG A 85 -8.60 -13.04 -0.87
N ALA A 86 -7.87 -13.51 -1.88
CA ALA A 86 -8.35 -14.56 -2.77
C ALA A 86 -8.61 -15.87 -2.01
N ALA A 87 -7.77 -16.22 -1.03
CA ALA A 87 -7.99 -17.37 -0.17
C ALA A 87 -9.22 -17.20 0.73
N GLN A 88 -9.47 -16.00 1.25
CA GLN A 88 -10.66 -15.68 2.04
C GLN A 88 -11.96 -15.78 1.22
N TRP A 89 -11.96 -15.32 -0.03
CA TRP A 89 -13.14 -15.42 -0.92
C TRP A 89 -13.29 -16.79 -1.58
N GLY A 90 -12.20 -17.55 -1.69
CA GLY A 90 -12.17 -18.88 -2.28
C GLY A 90 -12.57 -20.02 -1.34
N GLN A 91 -12.93 -19.74 -0.09
CA GLN A 91 -13.50 -20.75 0.80
C GLN A 91 -14.98 -20.94 0.47
N PRO A 92 -15.41 -22.10 -0.07
CA PRO A 92 -16.82 -22.46 -0.01
C PRO A 92 -17.20 -22.62 1.47
N HIS A 93 -18.20 -21.85 1.90
CA HIS A 93 -18.95 -22.11 3.13
C HIS A 93 -19.61 -23.49 3.09
#